data_AF-A0A8J3R6A4-F1
#
_entry.id   AF-A0A8J3R6A4-F1
#
_cell.length_a   1.000
_cell.length_b   1.000
_cell.length_c   1.000
_cell.angle_alpha   90.00
_cell.angle_beta   90.00
_cell.angle_gamma   90.00
#
_symmetry.space_group_name_H-M   'P 1'
#
loop_
_entity.id
_entity.type
_entity.pdbx_description
1 polymer ?
#
loop_
_entity_poly.entity_id
_entity_poly.type
_entity_poly.pdbx_seq_one_letter_code
_entity_poly.pdbx_strand_id
1 'polypeptide(L)'
;MTAKRSISVPDDVAAWLDQQDNVSAAVTDVVRAHIHAERTDEILRAAGFDITEAGKRRWRDRLREPIPADALTEARRMLGRPGAAGEAA
;
A
#
# COMPACT_ATOMS: atom_id res chain seq x y z
N MET A 1 -16.18 -7.46 -12.95
CA MET A 1 -16.33 -8.93 -12.96
C MET A 1 -15.94 -9.48 -11.60
N THR A 2 -16.66 -10.48 -11.08
CA THR A 2 -16.38 -11.13 -9.78
C THR A 2 -16.42 -12.63 -9.93
N ALA A 3 -15.60 -13.36 -9.17
CA ALA A 3 -15.60 -14.82 -9.13
C ALA A 3 -15.76 -15.29 -7.69
N LYS A 4 -16.68 -16.22 -7.44
CA LYS A 4 -16.88 -16.82 -6.11
C LYS A 4 -15.80 -17.86 -5.85
N ARG A 5 -15.28 -17.86 -4.63
CA ARG A 5 -14.35 -18.86 -4.08
C ARG A 5 -14.85 -19.28 -2.70
N SER A 6 -14.67 -20.54 -2.34
CA SER A 6 -15.02 -21.07 -1.01
C SER A 6 -13.73 -21.49 -0.33
N ILE A 7 -13.54 -21.06 0.92
CA ILE A 7 -12.35 -21.35 1.72
C ILE A 7 -12.78 -21.66 3.15
N SER A 8 -11.97 -22.43 3.86
CA SER A 8 -12.09 -22.58 5.31
C SER A 8 -11.15 -21.60 5.99
N VAL A 9 -11.60 -20.99 7.08
CA VAL A 9 -10.80 -20.06 7.90
C VAL A 9 -10.89 -20.49 9.37
N PRO A 10 -9.92 -20.09 10.21
CA PRO A 10 -10.00 -20.29 11.66
C PRO A 10 -11.26 -19.69 12.29
N ASP A 11 -11.72 -20.27 13.39
CA ASP A 11 -12.99 -19.89 14.05
C ASP A 11 -13.02 -18.43 14.51
N ASP A 12 -11.89 -17.90 14.99
CA ASP A 12 -11.75 -16.50 15.37
C ASP A 12 -11.87 -15.55 14.18
N VAL A 13 -11.33 -15.95 13.02
CA VAL A 13 -11.46 -15.20 11.77
C VAL A 13 -12.90 -15.27 11.27
N ALA A 14 -13.55 -16.44 11.33
CA ALA A 14 -14.96 -16.57 10.98
C ALA A 14 -15.83 -15.65 11.86
N ALA A 15 -15.63 -15.69 13.18
CA ALA A 15 -16.35 -14.84 14.12
C ALA A 15 -16.12 -13.34 13.88
N TRP A 16 -14.93 -12.94 13.42
CA TRP A 16 -14.65 -11.56 13.04
C TRP A 16 -15.34 -11.17 11.72
N LEU A 17 -15.36 -12.07 10.72
CA LEU A 17 -16.05 -11.84 9.46
C LEU A 17 -17.56 -11.71 9.65
N ASP A 18 -18.15 -12.51 10.55
CA ASP A 18 -19.57 -12.44 10.88
C ASP A 18 -20.00 -11.09 11.48
N GLN A 19 -19.05 -10.30 11.99
CA GLN A 19 -19.30 -8.94 12.51
C GLN A 19 -19.27 -7.86 11.42
N GLN A 20 -18.88 -8.18 10.18
CA GLN A 20 -18.75 -7.19 9.11
C GLN A 20 -20.07 -7.00 8.36
N ASP A 21 -20.47 -5.74 8.16
CA ASP A 21 -21.65 -5.40 7.34
C ASP A 21 -21.55 -5.95 5.90
N ASN A 22 -20.32 -6.01 5.36
CA ASN A 22 -20.03 -6.59 4.05
C ASN A 22 -18.70 -7.35 4.05
N VAL A 23 -18.79 -8.64 4.34
CA VAL A 23 -17.67 -9.59 4.33
C VAL A 23 -16.87 -9.55 3.03
N SER A 24 -17.55 -9.49 1.88
CA SER A 24 -16.88 -9.52 0.58
C SER A 24 -16.02 -8.28 0.35
N ALA A 25 -16.51 -7.10 0.74
CA ALA A 25 -15.75 -5.86 0.66
C ALA A 25 -14.54 -5.88 1.60
N ALA A 26 -14.76 -6.24 2.87
CA ALA A 26 -13.69 -6.32 3.87
C ALA A 26 -12.55 -7.24 3.42
N VAL A 27 -12.87 -8.45 2.94
CA VAL A 27 -11.86 -9.39 2.41
C VAL A 27 -11.20 -8.84 1.16
N THR A 28 -11.97 -8.24 0.24
CA THR A 28 -11.41 -7.68 -1.01
C THR A 28 -10.39 -6.58 -0.73
N ASP A 29 -10.67 -5.70 0.23
CA ASP A 29 -9.79 -4.58 0.56
C ASP A 29 -8.48 -5.06 1.16
N VAL A 30 -8.55 -6.02 2.10
CA VAL A 30 -7.37 -6.63 2.71
C VAL A 30 -6.52 -7.37 1.67
N VAL A 31 -7.16 -8.18 0.81
CA VAL A 31 -6.45 -8.93 -0.24
C VAL A 31 -5.81 -7.99 -1.25
N ARG A 32 -6.49 -6.91 -1.66
CA ARG A 32 -5.90 -5.92 -2.55
C ARG A 32 -4.71 -5.21 -1.90
N ALA A 33 -4.84 -4.79 -0.65
CA ALA A 33 -3.75 -4.15 0.08
C ALA A 33 -2.52 -5.07 0.14
N HIS A 34 -2.73 -6.36 0.37
CA HIS A 34 -1.67 -7.37 0.37
C HIS A 34 -1.01 -7.51 -1.01
N ILE A 35 -1.78 -7.70 -2.08
CA ILE A 35 -1.27 -7.81 -3.46
C ILE A 35 -0.49 -6.55 -3.86
N HIS A 36 -0.99 -5.37 -3.51
CA HIS A 36 -0.31 -4.11 -3.81
C HIS A 36 1.02 -3.99 -3.05
N ALA A 37 1.08 -4.43 -1.80
CA ALA A 37 2.31 -4.45 -1.02
C ALA A 37 3.35 -5.42 -1.60
N GLU A 38 2.94 -6.65 -1.93
CA GLU A 38 3.82 -7.65 -2.55
C GLU A 38 4.38 -7.16 -3.89
N ARG A 39 3.52 -6.62 -4.75
CA ARG A 39 3.95 -6.06 -6.04
C ARG A 39 4.93 -4.89 -5.87
N THR A 40 4.74 -4.06 -4.86
CA THR A 40 5.65 -2.95 -4.57
C THR A 40 7.01 -3.48 -4.14
N ASP A 41 7.05 -4.46 -3.24
CA ASP A 41 8.27 -5.11 -2.80
C ASP A 41 9.01 -5.78 -3.98
N GLU A 42 8.29 -6.44 -4.89
CA GLU A 42 8.87 -7.03 -6.11
C GLU A 42 9.50 -5.98 -7.03
N ILE A 43 8.81 -4.87 -7.30
CA ILE A 43 9.34 -3.78 -8.14
C ILE A 43 10.62 -3.20 -7.52
N LEU A 44 10.62 -2.97 -6.20
CA LEU A 44 11.79 -2.43 -5.51
C LEU A 44 12.97 -3.41 -5.55
N ARG A 45 12.73 -4.71 -5.36
CA ARG A 45 13.78 -5.73 -5.51
C ARG A 45 14.31 -5.79 -6.93
N ALA A 46 13.45 -5.70 -7.94
CA ALA A 46 13.85 -5.66 -9.34
C ALA A 46 14.71 -4.42 -9.68
N ALA A 47 14.47 -3.30 -9.00
CA ALA A 47 15.31 -2.10 -9.08
C ALA A 47 16.61 -2.18 -8.25
N GLY A 48 16.90 -3.32 -7.62
CA GLY A 48 18.12 -3.56 -6.85
C GLY A 48 18.05 -3.15 -5.37
N PHE A 49 16.88 -2.77 -4.86
CA PHE A 49 16.72 -2.49 -3.44
C PHE A 49 16.63 -3.79 -2.62
N ASP A 50 17.45 -3.91 -1.58
CA ASP A 50 17.27 -4.95 -0.57
C ASP A 50 16.20 -4.54 0.45
N ILE A 51 15.05 -5.19 0.36
CA ILE A 51 13.89 -4.91 1.21
C ILE A 51 13.86 -5.92 2.36
N THR A 52 14.30 -5.48 3.54
CA THR A 52 14.34 -6.29 4.77
C THR A 52 13.28 -5.85 5.78
N GLU A 53 12.79 -6.80 6.59
CA GLU A 53 11.82 -6.50 7.66
C GLU A 53 12.40 -5.55 8.73
N ALA A 54 13.70 -5.63 9.00
CA ALA A 54 14.39 -4.70 9.88
C ALA A 54 14.40 -3.27 9.29
N GLY A 55 14.64 -3.15 7.98
CA GLY A 55 14.57 -1.88 7.26
C GLY A 55 13.16 -1.28 7.27
N LYS A 56 12.13 -2.09 7.00
CA LYS A 56 10.73 -1.67 7.07
C LYS A 56 10.35 -1.18 8.47
N ARG A 57 10.74 -1.90 9.52
CA ARG A 57 10.48 -1.48 10.91
C ARG A 57 11.14 -0.14 11.22
N ARG A 58 12.43 0.02 10.90
CA ARG A 58 13.16 1.28 11.11
C ARG A 58 12.47 2.46 10.42
N TRP A 59 12.02 2.26 9.17
CA TRP A 59 11.30 3.29 8.43
C TRP A 59 9.93 3.59 9.03
N ARG A 60 9.16 2.58 9.46
CA ARG A 60 7.89 2.79 10.16
C ARG A 60 8.07 3.61 11.43
N ASP A 61 9.09 3.30 12.23
CA ASP A 61 9.37 4.05 13.46
C ASP A 61 9.74 5.50 13.16
N ARG A 62 10.58 5.74 12.14
CA ARG A 62 10.93 7.09 11.69
C ARG A 62 9.72 7.89 11.17
N LEU A 63 8.79 7.22 10.51
CA LEU A 63 7.58 7.83 9.93
C LEU A 63 6.40 7.90 10.90
N ARG A 64 6.58 7.51 12.18
CA ARG A 64 5.58 7.79 13.22
C ARG A 64 5.44 9.28 13.49
N GLU A 65 6.53 10.02 13.32
CA GLU A 65 6.48 11.47 13.36
C GLU A 65 5.75 12.00 12.13
N PRO A 66 4.81 12.95 12.30
CA PRO A 66 4.15 13.59 11.17
C PRO A 66 5.18 14.16 10.19
N ILE A 67 4.94 13.96 8.89
CA ILE A 67 5.78 14.57 7.86
C ILE A 67 5.69 16.10 8.03
N PRO A 68 6.82 16.81 8.14
CA PRO A 68 6.83 18.26 8.26
C PRO A 68 6.00 18.95 7.17
N ALA A 69 5.24 19.99 7.54
CA ALA A 69 4.29 20.63 6.64
C ALA A 69 4.97 21.31 5.42
N ASP A 70 6.19 21.80 5.61
CA ASP A 70 7.05 22.34 4.56
C ASP A 70 7.47 21.26 3.56
N ALA A 71 7.87 20.08 4.04
CA ALA A 71 8.20 18.94 3.19
C ALA A 71 6.99 18.46 2.36
N LEU A 72 5.79 18.44 2.95
CA LEU A 72 4.54 18.13 2.22
C LEU A 72 4.21 19.19 1.16
N THR A 73 4.45 20.46 1.48
CA THR A 73 4.21 21.58 0.55
C THR A 73 5.16 21.49 -0.65
N GLU A 74 6.43 21.19 -0.40
CA GLU A 74 7.42 21.02 -1.47
C GLU A 74 7.12 19.79 -2.33
N ALA A 75 6.76 18.66 -1.70
CA ALA A 75 6.35 17.46 -2.44
C ALA A 75 5.15 17.74 -3.37
N ARG A 76 4.14 18.49 -2.89
CA ARG A 76 2.99 18.92 -3.71
C ARG A 76 3.42 19.82 -4.87
N ARG A 77 4.41 20.70 -4.67
CA ARG A 77 4.99 21.53 -5.75
C ARG A 77 5.69 20.69 -6.81
N MET A 78 6.47 19.68 -6.39
CA MET A 78 7.19 18.79 -7.31
C MET A 78 6.23 17.91 -8.12
N LEU A 79 5.20 17.36 -7.49
CA LEU A 79 4.21 16.47 -8.12
C LEU A 79 3.15 17.24 -8.93
N GLY A 80 2.84 18.47 -8.53
CA GLY A 80 1.91 19.38 -9.20
C GLY A 80 2.48 20.07 -10.44
N ARG A 81 3.65 19.63 -10.93
CA ARG A 81 4.26 20.12 -12.17
C ARG A 81 3.95 19.12 -13.30
N PRO A 82 2.80 19.23 -14.00
CA PRO A 82 2.55 18.42 -15.18
C PRO A 82 3.40 18.99 -16.32
N GLY A 83 4.32 18.18 -16.88
CA GLY A 83 5.01 18.49 -18.13
C GLY A 83 6.14 19.52 -18.03
N ALA A 84 7.36 19.03 -17.89
CA ALA A 84 8.48 19.55 -18.70
C ALA A 84 8.75 18.55 -19.84
N ALA A 85 7.69 18.14 -20.53
CA ALA A 85 7.77 17.40 -21.78
C ALA A 85 7.41 18.38 -22.91
N GLY A 86 8.35 18.60 -23.83
CA GLY A 86 8.08 19.12 -25.16
C GLY A 86 8.01 20.64 -25.30
N GLU A 87 8.62 21.13 -26.38
CA GLU A 87 8.55 22.48 -26.94
C GLU A 87 9.41 23.58 -26.29
N ALA A 88 10.71 23.54 -26.63
CA ALA A 88 11.38 24.73 -27.17
C ALA A 88 12.53 24.28 -28.09
N ALA A 89 12.45 24.76 -29.34
CA ALA A 89 13.34 24.58 -30.50
C ALA A 89 13.09 23.34 -31.37
#